data_AF-A0A537FIY3-F1
#
_entry.id   AF-A0A537FIY3-F1
#
_cell.length_a   1.000
_cell.length_b   1.000
_cell.length_c   1.000
_cell.angle_alpha   90.00
_cell.angle_beta   90.00
_cell.angle_gamma   90.00
#
_symmetry.space_group_name_H-M   'P 1'
#
loop_
_entity.id
_entity.type
_entity.pdbx_description
1 polymer ?
#
loop_
_entity_poly.entity_id
_entity_poly.type
_entity_poly.pdbx_seq_one_letter_code
_entity_poly.pdbx_strand_id
1 'polypeptide(L)' 'MVSFSSVAKRYPGGQEALRDVSFAIGEGELAFITGRSGAG' A
#
# COMPACT_ATOMS: atom_id res chain seq x y z
N MET A 1 -3.00 -11.66 -11.03
CA MET A 1 -3.87 -10.78 -10.20
C MET A 1 -3.21 -10.55 -8.86
N VAL A 2 -2.98 -9.28 -8.48
CA VAL A 2 -2.51 -8.88 -7.14
C VAL A 2 -3.67 -8.16 -6.45
N SER A 3 -3.93 -8.47 -5.17
CA SER A 3 -5.02 -7.82 -4.42
C SER A 3 -4.61 -7.62 -2.96
N PHE A 4 -4.86 -6.42 -2.46
CA PHE A 4 -4.72 -6.02 -1.07
C PHE A 4 -6.09 -5.55 -0.57
N SER A 5 -6.45 -6.00 0.62
CA SER A 5 -7.70 -5.61 1.29
C SER A 5 -7.40 -5.15 2.71
N SER A 6 -7.76 -3.91 3.01
CA SER A 6 -7.63 -3.28 4.32
C SER A 6 -6.30 -3.52 5.02
N VAL A 7 -5.20 -3.45 4.27
CA VAL A 7 -3.89 -3.76 4.84
C VAL A 7 -3.36 -2.60 5.67
N ALA A 8 -2.80 -2.96 6.82
CA ALA A 8 -2.19 -2.02 7.74
C ALA A 8 -0.76 -2.48 8.07
N LYS A 9 0.14 -1.52 8.25
CA LYS A 9 1.51 -1.78 8.68
C LYS A 9 1.95 -0.72 9.67
N ARG A 10 2.34 -1.17 10.85
CA ARG A 10 3.00 -0.36 11.88
C ARG A 10 4.38 -0.93 12.18
N TYR A 11 5.37 -0.05 12.26
CA TYR A 11 6.72 -0.40 12.67
C TYR A 11 6.86 -0.34 14.20
N PRO A 12 7.84 -1.07 14.79
CA PRO A 12 8.28 -0.80 16.15
C PRO A 12 8.59 0.69 16.32
N GLY A 13 8.16 1.30 17.42
CA GLY A 13 8.23 2.76 17.61
C GLY A 13 6.95 3.52 17.21
N GLY A 14 5.94 2.81 16.69
CA GLY A 14 4.59 3.36 16.54
C GLY A 14 4.30 4.06 15.22
N GLN A 15 5.29 4.15 14.32
CA GLN A 15 5.09 4.71 12.99
C GLN A 15 4.16 3.82 12.16
N GLU A 16 3.04 4.39 11.74
CA GLU A 16 2.06 3.75 10.86
C GLU A 16 2.42 4.07 9.41
N ALA A 17 2.89 3.07 8.69
CA ALA A 17 3.32 3.15 7.30
C ALA A 17 2.12 2.99 6.35
N LEU A 18 1.32 1.95 6.59
CA LEU A 18 0.08 1.71 5.82
C LEU A 18 -1.12 1.76 6.76
N ARG A 19 -2.16 2.50 6.36
CA ARG A 19 -3.41 2.61 7.09
C ARG A 19 -4.58 2.26 6.18
N ASP A 20 -5.15 1.07 6.40
CA ASP A 20 -6.35 0.57 5.71
C ASP A 20 -6.28 0.67 4.18
N VAL A 21 -5.19 0.18 3.61
CA VAL A 21 -4.92 0.28 2.18
C VAL A 21 -5.60 -0.87 1.42
N SER A 22 -6.37 -0.54 0.39
CA SER A 22 -7.04 -1.51 -0.49
C SER A 22 -6.80 -1.16 -1.95
N PHE A 23 -6.33 -2.13 -2.73
CA PHE A 23 -6.17 -2.00 -4.18
C PHE A 23 -6.07 -3.37 -4.86
N ALA A 24 -6.34 -3.42 -6.16
CA ALA A 24 -6.12 -4.59 -6.99
C ALA A 24 -5.37 -4.20 -8.26
N ILE A 25 -4.52 -5.10 -8.75
CA ILE A 25 -3.82 -4.97 -10.02
C ILE A 25 -4.17 -6.21 -10.87
N GLY A 26 -4.77 -5.95 -12.02
CA GLY A 26 -5.16 -6.95 -13.01
C GLY A 26 -3.96 -7.62 -13.68
N GLU A 27 -4.24 -8.69 -14.43
CA GLU A 27 -3.20 -9.34 -15.24
C GLU A 27 -2.81 -8.43 -16.42
N GLY A 28 -1.50 -8.24 -16.62
CA GLY A 28 -0.97 -7.34 -17.66
C GLY A 28 -1.12 -5.84 -17.35
N GLU A 29 -1.70 -5.47 -16.20
CA GLU A 29 -1.89 -4.07 -15.82
C GLU A 29 -0.57 -3.44 -15.34
N LEU A 30 -0.27 -2.25 -15.85
CA LEU A 30 0.82 -1.40 -15.36
C LEU A 30 0.28 -0.39 -14.35
N ALA A 31 0.65 -0.54 -13.08
CA ALA A 31 0.32 0.41 -12.03
C ALA A 31 1.54 1.26 -11.66
N PHE A 32 1.35 2.58 -11.52
CA PHE A 32 2.36 3.51 -11.04
C PHE A 32 1.96 4.04 -9.66
N ILE A 33 2.79 3.76 -8.65
CA ILE A 33 2.59 4.25 -7.29
C ILE A 33 3.49 5.46 -7.09
N THR A 34 2.91 6.58 -6.68
CA THR A 34 3.64 7.84 -6.45
C THR A 34 3.18 8.49 -5.16
N GLY A 35 4.05 9.30 -4.59
CA GLY A 35 3.82 9.98 -3.31
C GLY A 35 5.07 10.72 -2.86
N ARG A 36 4.90 11.61 -1.88
CA ARG A 36 6.04 12.27 -1.22
C ARG A 36 6.87 11.23 -0.45
N SER A 37 8.12 11.57 -0.15
CA SER A 37 8.96 10.75 0.73
C SER A 37 8.24 10.45 2.06
N GLY A 38 8.14 9.16 2.42
CA GLY A 38 7.47 8.69 3.62
C GLY A 38 5.93 8.53 3.53
N ALA A 39 5.33 8.57 2.34
CA ALA A 39 3.88 8.46 2.17
C ALA A 39 3.29 7.04 2.38
N GLY A 40 4.15 6.02 2.51
CA GLY A 40 3.78 4.63 2.76
C GLY A 40 4.93 3.88 3.39
#